data_AF-A0A2G9YE66-F1
#
_entry.id   AF-A0A2G9YE66-F1
#
_cell.length_a   1.000
_cell.length_b   1.000
_cell.length_c   1.000
_cell.angle_alpha   90.00
_cell.angle_beta   90.00
_cell.angle_gamma   90.00
#
_symmetry.space_group_name_H-M   'P 1'
#
loop_
_entity.id
_entity.type
_entity.pdbx_description
1 polymer ?
#
loop_
_entity_poly.entity_id
_entity_poly.type
_entity_poly.pdbx_seq_one_letter_code
_entity_poly.pdbx_strand_id
1 'polypeptide(L)' 'MSTLGKVPILGKVWQHGFYDFNIYTEKKFYEKLNYTHWNTARAGLVQDPKDYKWSSYNFLEFGEGHLTIERIEF' A
#
# COMPACT_ATOMS: atom_id res chain seq x y z
N MET A 1 -27.91 18.74 16.48
CA MET A 1 -26.59 18.36 15.96
C MET A 1 -26.78 17.06 15.20
N SER A 2 -26.59 17.09 13.87
CA SER A 2 -27.12 16.06 12.97
C SER A 2 -26.39 14.73 13.09
N THR A 3 -27.18 13.66 13.13
CA THR A 3 -26.76 12.31 12.78
C THR A 3 -26.33 12.31 11.31
N LEU A 4 -25.02 12.17 11.05
CA LEU A 4 -24.53 11.79 9.72
C LEU A 4 -25.04 10.39 9.42
N GLY A 5 -26.19 10.31 8.76
CA GLY A 5 -26.76 9.06 8.28
C GLY A 5 -25.77 8.34 7.38
N LYS A 6 -25.69 7.02 7.48
CA LYS A 6 -24.89 6.17 6.59
C LYS A 6 -25.31 6.47 5.15
N VAL A 7 -24.46 7.16 4.39
CA VAL A 7 -24.66 7.34 2.96
C VAL A 7 -24.41 5.97 2.33
N PRO A 8 -25.42 5.32 1.72
CA PRO A 8 -25.18 4.05 1.04
C PRO A 8 -24.22 4.31 -0.11
N ILE A 9 -23.20 3.46 -0.23
CA ILE A 9 -22.26 3.54 -1.35
C ILE A 9 -23.07 3.23 -2.62
N LEU A 10 -23.37 4.27 -3.41
CA LEU A 10 -24.18 4.12 -4.61
C LEU A 10 -23.28 3.62 -5.74
N GLY A 11 -23.29 2.31 -6.01
CA GLY A 11 -22.55 1.69 -7.12
C GLY A 11 -21.51 0.65 -6.70
N LYS A 12 -20.68 0.21 -7.65
CA LYS A 12 -19.59 -0.75 -7.40
C LYS A 12 -18.37 -0.01 -6.86
N VAL A 13 -17.86 -0.44 -5.70
CA VAL A 13 -16.59 0.05 -5.14
C VAL A 13 -15.39 -0.44 -5.96
N TRP A 14 -15.48 -1.68 -6.44
CA TRP A 14 -14.39 -2.35 -7.15
C TRP A 14 -14.51 -2.18 -8.66
N GLN A 15 -13.38 -1.95 -9.32
CA GLN A 15 -13.26 -2.05 -10.77
C GLN A 15 -13.34 -3.52 -11.24
N HIS A 16 -13.66 -3.73 -12.52
CA HIS A 16 -13.69 -5.07 -13.10
C HIS A 16 -12.27 -5.59 -13.33
N GLY A 17 -11.91 -6.70 -12.68
CA GLY A 17 -10.58 -7.30 -12.76
C GLY A 17 -9.51 -6.56 -11.97
N PHE A 18 -8.25 -6.94 -12.19
CA PHE A 18 -7.06 -6.34 -11.60
C PHE A 18 -5.86 -6.59 -12.51
N TYR A 19 -4.75 -5.90 -12.26
CA TYR A 19 -3.49 -6.12 -12.96
C TYR A 19 -2.59 -7.02 -12.11
N ASP A 20 -2.27 -8.21 -12.62
CA ASP A 20 -1.30 -9.13 -12.03
C ASP A 20 0.07 -9.03 -12.69
N PHE A 21 1.11 -9.33 -11.91
CA PHE A 21 2.48 -9.40 -12.42
C PHE A 21 3.27 -10.45 -11.65
N ASN A 22 3.75 -11.47 -12.36
CA ASN A 22 4.53 -12.54 -11.76
C ASN A 22 5.97 -12.10 -11.49
N ILE A 23 6.45 -12.37 -10.28
CA ILE A 23 7.80 -12.02 -9.82
C ILE A 23 8.63 -13.31 -9.76
N TYR A 24 9.60 -13.44 -10.65
CA TYR A 24 10.49 -14.60 -10.74
C TYR A 24 11.93 -14.32 -10.33
N THR A 25 12.27 -13.05 -10.13
CA THR A 25 13.63 -12.64 -9.79
C THR A 25 13.61 -11.64 -8.65
N GLU A 26 14.65 -11.69 -7.83
CA GLU A 26 14.86 -10.76 -6.73
C GLU A 26 14.95 -9.31 -7.24
N LYS A 27 15.59 -9.09 -8.41
CA LYS A 27 15.61 -7.76 -9.05
C LYS A 27 14.20 -7.22 -9.30
N LYS A 28 13.28 -8.04 -9.83
CA LYS A 28 11.89 -7.61 -10.04
C LYS A 28 11.10 -7.46 -8.75
N PHE A 29 11.41 -8.26 -7.73
CA PHE A 29 10.85 -8.09 -6.41
C PHE A 29 11.14 -6.69 -5.85
N TYR A 30 12.42 -6.30 -5.78
CA TYR A 30 12.78 -4.97 -5.27
C TYR A 30 12.25 -3.83 -6.12
N GLU A 31 12.20 -3.97 -7.45
CA GLU A 31 11.60 -2.97 -8.33
C GLU A 31 10.12 -2.71 -7.96
N LYS A 32 9.34 -3.78 -7.77
CA LYS A 32 7.91 -3.66 -7.42
C LYS A 32 7.68 -3.24 -5.98
N LEU A 33 8.52 -3.70 -5.05
CA LEU A 33 8.48 -3.28 -3.65
C LEU A 33 8.70 -1.77 -3.54
N ASN A 34 9.80 -1.27 -4.14
CA ASN A 34 10.13 0.14 -4.17
C ASN A 34 9.04 0.96 -4.86
N TYR A 35 8.50 0.48 -5.99
CA TYR A 35 7.38 1.15 -6.64
C TYR A 35 6.19 1.31 -5.70
N THR A 36 5.81 0.25 -4.98
CA THR A 36 4.65 0.26 -4.06
C THR A 36 4.83 1.29 -2.95
N HIS A 37 6.00 1.35 -2.33
CA HIS A 37 6.26 2.32 -1.25
C HIS A 37 6.33 3.76 -1.76
N TRP A 38 6.99 3.99 -2.90
CA TRP A 38 7.15 5.34 -3.45
C TRP A 38 5.93 5.84 -4.23
N ASN A 39 4.94 4.99 -4.54
CA ASN A 39 3.78 5.40 -5.34
C ASN A 39 2.97 6.51 -4.65
N THR A 40 2.90 6.51 -3.32
CA THR A 40 2.18 7.53 -2.54
C THR A 40 2.83 8.91 -2.69
N ALA A 41 4.16 8.97 -2.66
CA ALA A 41 4.91 10.19 -2.92
C ALA A 41 4.78 10.62 -4.39
N ARG A 42 4.89 9.68 -5.34
CA ARG A 42 4.72 9.93 -6.77
C ARG A 42 3.33 10.46 -7.14
N ALA A 43 2.31 10.00 -6.42
CA ALA A 43 0.93 10.47 -6.57
C ALA A 43 0.68 11.82 -5.86
N GLY A 44 1.67 12.36 -5.13
CA GLY A 44 1.56 13.63 -4.41
C GLY A 44 0.74 13.56 -3.12
N LEU A 45 0.47 12.37 -2.59
CA LEU A 45 -0.29 12.20 -1.34
C LEU A 45 0.55 12.51 -0.11
N VAL A 46 1.86 12.29 -0.20
CA VAL A 46 2.86 12.56 0.84
C VAL A 46 4.14 13.08 0.18
N GLN A 47 5.04 13.70 0.95
CA GLN A 47 6.35 14.13 0.44
C GLN A 47 7.38 13.01 0.50
N ASP A 48 7.32 12.17 1.55
CA ASP A 48 8.22 11.05 1.80
C ASP A 48 7.40 9.77 2.05
N PRO A 49 7.79 8.59 1.53
CA PRO A 49 7.08 7.33 1.76
C PRO A 49 6.87 7.00 3.25
N LYS A 50 7.77 7.43 4.14
CA LYS A 50 7.62 7.21 5.60
C LYS A 50 6.38 7.89 6.19
N ASP A 51 5.93 8.98 5.58
CA ASP A 51 4.76 9.73 6.06
C ASP A 51 3.45 9.00 5.74
N TYR A 52 3.49 8.00 4.86
CA TYR A 52 2.32 7.18 4.53
C TYR A 52 2.18 5.98 5.46
N LYS A 53 1.43 6.19 6.54
CA LYS A 53 1.16 5.22 7.63
C LYS A 53 0.55 3.88 7.19
N TRP A 54 -0.10 3.84 6.03
CA TRP A 54 -0.82 2.66 5.52
C TRP A 54 0.00 1.86 4.51
N SER A 55 1.34 1.92 4.64
CA SER A 55 2.26 1.04 3.91
C SER A 55 3.18 0.31 4.89
N SER A 56 3.76 -0.79 4.42
CA SER A 56 4.78 -1.53 5.17
C SER A 56 6.18 -0.91 5.12
N TYR A 57 6.33 0.27 4.51
CA TYR A 57 7.62 0.93 4.32
C TYR A 57 8.34 1.14 5.66
N ASN A 58 7.66 1.74 6.63
CA ASN A 58 8.28 2.04 7.93
C ASN A 58 8.75 0.76 8.65
N PHE A 59 7.99 -0.33 8.56
CA PHE A 59 8.37 -1.57 9.22
C PHE A 59 9.60 -2.20 8.57
N LEU A 60 9.68 -2.16 7.23
CA LEU A 60 10.85 -2.68 6.52
C LEU A 60 12.10 -1.84 6.71
N GLU A 61 11.97 -0.51 6.76
CA GLU A 61 13.12 0.40 6.85
C GLU A 61 13.58 0.63 8.29
N PHE A 62 12.63 0.78 9.22
CA PHE A 62 12.89 1.21 10.60
C PHE A 62 12.52 0.17 11.66
N GLY A 63 11.89 -0.95 11.27
CA GLY A 63 11.41 -1.96 12.21
C GLY A 63 10.17 -1.56 13.01
N GLU A 64 9.53 -0.44 12.65
CA GLU A 64 8.36 0.11 13.34
C GLU A 64 7.27 0.53 12.35
N GLY A 65 6.00 0.54 12.75
CA GLY A 65 4.91 0.99 11.88
C GLY A 65 3.58 0.34 12.18
N HIS A 66 2.52 0.87 11.58
CA HIS A 66 1.16 0.34 11.75
C HIS A 66 0.94 -1.02 11.08
N LEU A 67 1.76 -1.35 10.07
CA LEU A 67 1.70 -2.61 9.34
C LEU A 67 3.00 -3.37 9.54
N THR A 68 2.91 -4.58 10.09
CA THR A 68 4.03 -5.49 10.29
C THR A 68 4.13 -6.49 9.13
N ILE A 69 5.35 -6.95 8.83
CA ILE A 69 5.58 -8.03 7.86
C ILE A 69 6.07 -9.27 8.59
N GLU A 70 5.38 -10.38 8.37
CA GLU A 70 5.85 -11.70 8.77
C GLU A 70 6.71 -12.29 7.65
N ARG A 71 7.91 -12.75 8.00
CA ARG A 71 8.78 -13.48 7.07
C ARG A 71 8.48 -14.96 7.20
N ILE A 72 8.09 -15.58 6.09
CA ILE A 72 7.91 -17.03 6.00
C ILE A 72 9.22 -17.62 5.48
N GLU A 73 9.82 -18.52 6.25
CA GLU A 73 10.96 -19.32 5.82
C GLU A 73 10.46 -20.68 5.30
N PHE A 74 11.13 -21.19 4.27
CA PHE A 74 10.78 -22.44 3.58
C PHE A 74 11.91 -23.46 3.72
#